data_AF-A0AAW2NKW2-F1
#
_entry.id   AF-A0AAW2NKW2-F1
#
_cell.length_a   1.000
_cell.length_b   1.000
_cell.length_c   1.000
_cell.angle_alpha   90.00
_cell.angle_beta   90.00
_cell.angle_gamma   90.00
#
_symmetry.space_group_name_H-M   'P 1'
#
loop_
_entity.id
_entity.type
_entity.pdbx_description
1 polymer ?
#
loop_
_entity_poly.entity_id
_entity_poly.type
_entity_poly.pdbx_seq_one_letter_code
_entity_poly.pdbx_strand_id
1 'polypeptide(L)'
;MSSSEKVRASHILIKHQGSRRKSSWKDPDGRVITATTREEAVAQLQALRRDILSGDASFKDLASQHSHCNSAKRGGDLGPSPIS
;
A
#
# COMPACT_ATOMS: atom_id res chain seq x y z
N MET A 1 -5.49 34.69 8.04
CA MET A 1 -4.80 33.41 8.32
C MET A 1 -5.14 32.46 7.18
N SER A 2 -4.19 32.14 6.30
CA SER A 2 -4.44 31.12 5.27
C SER A 2 -4.47 29.76 5.97
N SER A 3 -5.65 29.22 6.18
CA SER A 3 -5.84 27.83 6.60
C SER A 3 -5.35 26.96 5.45
N SER A 4 -4.11 26.49 5.53
CA SER A 4 -3.56 25.48 4.62
C SER A 4 -4.51 24.28 4.63
N GLU A 5 -5.21 24.07 3.53
CA GLU A 5 -6.09 22.93 3.34
C GLU A 5 -5.25 21.65 3.43
N LYS A 6 -5.73 20.68 4.22
CA LYS A 6 -5.07 19.40 4.41
C LYS A 6 -5.99 18.29 3.93
N VAL A 7 -5.42 17.34 3.20
CA VAL A 7 -6.09 16.08 2.84
C VAL A 7 -5.57 14.95 3.70
N ARG A 8 -6.41 13.93 3.89
CA ARG A 8 -6.00 12.66 4.47
C ARG A 8 -6.19 11.58 3.43
N ALA A 9 -5.18 10.74 3.27
CA ALA A 9 -5.19 9.63 2.33
C ALA A 9 -4.72 8.34 3.00
N SER A 10 -5.16 7.22 2.45
CA SER A 10 -4.66 5.90 2.79
C SER A 10 -4.24 5.17 1.52
N HIS A 11 -3.28 4.25 1.63
CA HIS A 11 -2.79 3.51 0.46
C HIS A 11 -2.47 2.04 0.76
N ILE A 12 -2.45 1.24 -0.30
CA ILE A 12 -1.90 -0.11 -0.31
C ILE A 12 -0.72 -0.10 -1.27
N LEU A 13 0.47 -0.46 -0.80
CA LEU A 13 1.68 -0.50 -1.61
C LEU A 13 2.12 -1.94 -1.83
N ILE A 14 2.05 -2.43 -3.06
CA ILE A 14 2.68 -3.70 -3.45
C ILE A 14 4.00 -3.40 -4.15
N LYS A 15 5.11 -3.88 -3.58
CA LYS A 15 6.45 -3.74 -4.16
C LYS A 15 6.74 -4.90 -5.09
N HIS A 16 7.66 -4.67 -6.02
CA HIS A 16 8.09 -5.63 -7.02
C HIS A 16 9.58 -5.43 -7.33
N GLN A 17 10.12 -6.24 -8.24
CA GLN A 17 11.55 -6.30 -8.56
C GLN A 17 12.11 -4.98 -9.11
N GLY A 18 11.26 -4.07 -9.59
CA GLY A 18 11.62 -2.72 -10.04
C GLY A 18 11.52 -1.64 -8.96
N SER A 19 11.11 -1.97 -7.74
CA SER A 19 11.00 -1.00 -6.64
C SER A 19 12.37 -0.48 -6.21
N ARG A 20 12.50 0.84 -6.00
CA ARG A 20 13.74 1.48 -5.52
C ARG A 20 14.31 0.83 -4.26
N ARG A 21 13.44 0.52 -3.29
CA ARG A 21 13.77 -0.26 -2.09
C ARG A 21 13.00 -1.57 -2.12
N LYS A 22 13.70 -2.68 -2.34
CA LYS A 22 13.13 -4.03 -2.46
C LYS A 22 12.96 -4.76 -1.13
N SER A 23 12.78 -4.05 -0.01
CA SER A 23 12.53 -4.66 1.30
C SER A 23 11.32 -4.01 1.98
N SER A 24 10.67 -4.76 2.87
CA SER A 24 9.53 -4.30 3.66
C SER A 24 9.50 -4.97 5.03
N TRP A 25 8.52 -4.64 5.86
CA TRP A 25 8.32 -5.31 7.15
C TRP A 25 7.91 -6.79 7.00
N LYS A 26 7.28 -7.17 5.87
CA LYS A 26 6.91 -8.57 5.57
C LYS A 26 8.02 -9.38 4.91
N ASP A 27 8.96 -8.67 4.28
CA ASP A 27 10.05 -9.25 3.50
C ASP A 27 11.30 -8.41 3.76
N PRO A 28 11.90 -8.57 4.97
CA PRO A 28 13.03 -7.74 5.40
C PRO A 28 14.26 -7.95 4.50
N ASP A 29 14.48 -9.19 4.06
CA ASP A 29 15.58 -9.57 3.16
C ASP A 29 15.28 -9.28 1.68
N GLY A 30 14.03 -8.95 1.35
CA GLY A 30 13.64 -8.56 0.00
C GLY A 30 13.58 -9.69 -1.02
N ARG A 31 13.54 -10.94 -0.57
CA ARG A 31 13.58 -12.11 -1.46
C ARG A 31 12.31 -12.20 -2.31
N VAL A 32 11.15 -12.05 -1.67
CA VAL A 32 9.85 -12.10 -2.34
C VAL A 32 9.71 -10.90 -3.27
N ILE A 33 9.98 -9.69 -2.79
CA ILE A 33 9.87 -8.47 -3.58
C ILE A 33 10.79 -8.48 -4.80
N THR A 34 11.98 -9.07 -4.68
CA THR A 34 12.91 -9.19 -5.81
C THR A 34 12.46 -10.22 -6.84
N ALA A 35 11.73 -11.26 -6.42
CA ALA A 35 11.16 -12.26 -7.32
C ALA A 35 9.84 -11.80 -7.97
N THR A 36 9.05 -10.97 -7.28
CA THR A 36 7.76 -10.47 -7.77
C THR A 36 7.95 -9.53 -8.96
N THR A 37 7.30 -9.84 -10.06
CA THR A 37 7.27 -9.02 -11.27
C THR A 37 6.36 -7.80 -11.14
N ARG A 38 6.48 -6.84 -12.07
CA ARG A 38 5.60 -5.66 -12.08
C ARG A 38 4.15 -6.10 -12.36
N GLU A 39 3.99 -7.06 -13.25
CA GLU A 39 2.73 -7.63 -13.70
C GLU A 39 2.05 -8.39 -12.55
N GLU A 40 2.81 -9.20 -11.81
CA GLU A 40 2.29 -9.88 -10.60
C GLU A 40 1.86 -8.89 -9.52
N ALA A 41 2.64 -7.82 -9.28
CA ALA A 41 2.25 -6.78 -8.33
C ALA A 41 0.98 -6.04 -8.77
N VAL A 42 0.82 -5.77 -10.07
CA VAL A 42 -0.43 -5.21 -10.63
C VAL A 42 -1.59 -6.19 -10.46
N ALA A 43 -1.39 -7.47 -10.74
CA ALA A 43 -2.43 -8.49 -10.58
C ALA A 43 -2.88 -8.62 -9.11
N GLN A 44 -1.94 -8.59 -8.16
CA GLN A 44 -2.24 -8.56 -6.72
C GLN A 44 -3.06 -7.31 -6.36
N LEU A 45 -2.66 -6.12 -6.81
CA LEU A 45 -3.41 -4.89 -6.56
C LEU A 45 -4.83 -4.93 -7.15
N GLN A 46 -4.98 -5.51 -8.35
CA GLN A 46 -6.29 -5.68 -8.98
C GLN A 46 -7.18 -6.66 -8.19
N ALA A 47 -6.62 -7.75 -7.66
CA ALA A 47 -7.35 -8.67 -6.79
C ALA A 47 -7.84 -7.97 -5.53
N LEU A 48 -6.96 -7.30 -4.80
CA LEU A 48 -7.32 -6.54 -3.60
C LEU A 48 -8.39 -5.48 -3.91
N ARG A 49 -8.28 -4.80 -5.06
CA ARG A 49 -9.30 -3.83 -5.50
C ARG A 49 -10.65 -4.49 -5.74
N ARG A 50 -10.69 -5.68 -6.34
CA ARG A 50 -11.95 -6.40 -6.55
C ARG A 50 -12.60 -6.74 -5.22
N ASP A 51 -11.84 -7.28 -4.27
CA ASP A 51 -12.34 -7.65 -2.93
C ASP A 51 -12.89 -6.44 -2.16
N ILE A 52 -12.27 -5.27 -2.33
CA ILE A 52 -12.76 -4.00 -1.76
C ILE A 52 -14.08 -3.58 -2.40
N LEU A 53 -14.18 -3.69 -3.74
CA LEU A 53 -15.37 -3.24 -4.48
C LEU A 53 -16.55 -4.20 -4.35
N SER A 54 -16.31 -5.50 -4.17
CA SER A 54 -17.35 -6.48 -3.84
C SER A 54 -17.84 -6.38 -2.40
N GLY A 55 -17.04 -5.76 -1.52
CA GLY A 55 -17.32 -5.68 -0.09
C GLY A 55 -16.87 -6.90 0.70
N ASP A 56 -16.14 -7.82 0.07
CA ASP A 56 -15.61 -9.04 0.72
C ASP A 56 -14.55 -8.72 1.77
N ALA A 57 -13.83 -7.60 1.62
CA ALA A 57 -12.86 -7.13 2.60
C ALA A 57 -12.80 -5.60 2.67
N SER A 58 -12.51 -5.06 3.86
CA SER A 58 -12.31 -3.62 4.03
C SER A 58 -10.92 -3.20 3.54
N PHE A 59 -10.82 -1.96 3.01
CA PHE A 59 -9.54 -1.37 2.61
C PHE A 59 -8.51 -1.41 3.74
N LYS A 60 -8.95 -1.08 4.97
CA LYS A 60 -8.09 -1.00 6.16
C LYS A 60 -7.45 -2.35 6.48
N ASP A 61 -8.22 -3.44 6.36
CA ASP A 61 -7.76 -4.79 6.66
C ASP A 61 -6.77 -5.27 5.60
N LEU A 62 -7.11 -5.08 4.32
CA LEU A 62 -6.20 -5.43 3.22
C LEU A 62 -4.90 -4.62 3.27
N ALA A 63 -4.97 -3.33 3.61
CA ALA A 63 -3.79 -2.50 3.79
C ALA A 63 -2.90 -3.00 4.94
N SER A 64 -3.51 -3.38 6.07
CA SER A 64 -2.78 -3.91 7.23
C SER A 64 -2.09 -5.24 6.92
N GLN A 65 -2.75 -6.08 6.12
CA GLN A 65 -2.27 -7.43 5.81
C GLN A 65 -1.27 -7.44 4.65
N HIS A 66 -1.47 -6.67 3.60
CA HIS A 66 -0.74 -6.83 2.33
C HIS A 66 0.21 -5.68 1.99
N SER A 67 0.02 -4.47 2.55
CA SER A 67 0.84 -3.32 2.17
C SER A 67 2.29 -3.46 2.64
N HIS A 68 3.24 -3.26 1.72
CA HIS A 68 4.68 -3.23 2.01
C HIS A 68 5.17 -1.88 2.56
N CYS A 69 4.27 -0.90 2.73
CA CYS A 69 4.57 0.36 3.39
C CYS A 69 4.42 0.21 4.91
N ASN A 70 5.21 0.97 5.68
CA ASN A 70 5.07 1.01 7.14
C ASN A 70 3.72 1.60 7.60
N SER A 71 2.95 2.24 6.71
CA SER A 71 1.57 2.65 6.98
C SER A 71 0.61 1.46 7.16
N ALA A 72 1.01 0.24 6.77
CA ALA A 72 0.24 -0.99 7.00
C ALA A 72 -0.22 -1.13 8.45
N LYS A 73 0.65 -0.82 9.43
CA LYS A 73 0.31 -0.86 10.87
C LYS A 73 -0.81 0.10 11.28
N ARG A 74 -1.19 1.05 10.42
CA ARG A 74 -2.31 1.99 10.60
C ARG A 74 -3.39 1.80 9.54
N GLY A 75 -3.48 0.62 8.94
CA GLY A 75 -4.44 0.34 7.86
C GLY A 75 -4.23 1.18 6.61
N GLY A 76 -2.97 1.52 6.31
CA GLY A 76 -2.61 2.29 5.12
C GLY A 76 -2.64 3.80 5.33
N ASP A 77 -3.02 4.31 6.50
CA ASP A 77 -3.12 5.75 6.77
C ASP A 77 -1.78 6.47 6.69
N LEU A 78 -1.73 7.47 5.81
CA LEU A 78 -0.58 8.34 5.58
C LEU A 78 -0.57 9.57 6.49
N GLY A 79 -1.68 9.81 7.21
CA GLY A 79 -1.87 11.02 8.01
C GLY A 79 -2.24 12.23 7.15
N PRO A 80 -2.46 13.40 7.79
CA PRO A 80 -2.81 14.63 7.10
C PRO A 80 -1.61 15.18 6.32
N SER A 81 -1.83 15.50 5.05
CA SER A 81 -0.84 16.12 4.16
C SER A 81 -1.39 17.45 3.63
N PRO A 82 -0.57 18.52 3.57
CA PRO A 82 -0.99 19.79 2.99
C PRO A 82 -1.26 19.62 1.48
N ILE A 83 -2.26 20.34 0.97
CA ILE A 83 -2.47 20.49 -0.47
C ILE A 83 -1.47 21.55 -0.94
N SER A 84 -0.51 21.17 -1.78
CA SER A 84 0.44 22.06 -2.45
C SER A 84 -0.04 22.44 -3.84
#